data_AF-A0A2D9Y5V9-F1
#
_entry.id   AF-A0A2D9Y5V9-F1
#
_cell.length_a   1.000
_cell.length_b   1.000
_cell.length_c   1.000
_cell.angle_alpha   90.00
_cell.angle_beta   90.00
_cell.angle_gamma   90.00
#
_symmetry.space_group_name_H-M   'P 1'
#
loop_
_entity.id
_entity.type
_entity.pdbx_description
1 polymer ?
#
loop_
_entity_poly.entity_id
_entity_poly.type
_entity_poly.pdbx_seq_one_letter_code
_entity_poly.pdbx_strand_id
1 'polypeptide(L)'
;MATIKDVLQLDQQKIQDPELQKQVKNIISEHGKAEDKAFFEKELQSSIDTIYELVKVTSPDALDVKPQESPCADPEEQKPKPKRKKTKVKKKVKKETPKTTKADALEMSESLQRCDRELKAFRAERRKLLPQKPPPTRYERIKKHILGLANLIPPKLKDDLETQRVTKKILMKTHRDLLNNFKMTSLRSVKRDQNEIKEKYEKIEEKLEA
;
A
#
# COMPACT_ATOMS: atom_id res chain seq x y z
N MET A 1 -19.13 6.43 -25.78
CA MET A 1 -18.82 5.13 -25.17
C MET A 1 -17.95 4.39 -26.15
N ALA A 2 -16.68 4.23 -25.82
CA ALA A 2 -15.73 3.44 -26.56
C ALA A 2 -15.93 1.97 -26.22
N THR A 3 -15.75 1.10 -27.20
CA THR A 3 -15.87 -0.36 -27.04
C THR A 3 -14.48 -0.97 -26.88
N ILE A 4 -14.40 -2.18 -26.32
CA ILE A 4 -13.12 -2.93 -26.24
C ILE A 4 -12.49 -3.11 -27.62
N LYS A 5 -13.30 -3.20 -28.68
CA LYS A 5 -12.84 -3.29 -30.07
C LYS A 5 -12.02 -2.06 -30.47
N ASP A 6 -12.40 -0.87 -29.99
CA ASP A 6 -11.69 0.37 -30.27
C ASP A 6 -10.32 0.38 -29.57
N VAL A 7 -10.22 -0.19 -28.36
CA VAL A 7 -8.95 -0.34 -27.63
C VAL A 7 -8.04 -1.40 -28.26
N LEU A 8 -8.62 -2.47 -28.82
CA LEU A 8 -7.87 -3.51 -29.54
C LEU A 8 -7.26 -3.01 -30.85
N GLN A 9 -7.86 -1.99 -31.46
CA GLN A 9 -7.40 -1.38 -32.71
C GLN A 9 -6.34 -0.29 -32.51
N LEU A 10 -6.01 0.08 -31.25
CA LEU A 10 -5.01 1.11 -30.95
C LEU A 10 -3.59 0.65 -31.22
N ASP A 11 -2.82 1.50 -31.91
CA ASP A 11 -1.38 1.30 -32.10
C ASP A 11 -0.62 1.57 -30.80
N GLN A 12 -0.30 0.51 -30.08
CA GLN A 12 0.40 0.58 -28.79
C GLN A 12 1.77 1.27 -28.85
N GLN A 13 2.41 1.32 -30.03
CA GLN A 13 3.73 1.92 -30.21
C GLN A 13 3.70 3.44 -30.32
N LYS A 14 2.55 4.00 -30.73
CA LYS A 14 2.37 5.45 -30.92
C LYS A 14 1.88 6.17 -29.65
N ILE A 15 1.55 5.40 -28.61
CA ILE A 15 1.20 5.93 -27.29
C ILE A 15 2.45 6.48 -26.63
N GLN A 16 2.51 7.80 -26.44
CA GLN A 16 3.68 8.50 -25.88
C GLN A 16 3.90 8.17 -24.39
N ASP A 17 2.82 7.90 -23.66
CA ASP A 17 2.88 7.64 -22.22
C ASP A 17 3.10 6.15 -21.90
N PRO A 18 4.22 5.79 -21.24
CA PRO A 18 4.57 4.38 -20.98
C PRO A 18 3.64 3.72 -19.95
N GLU A 19 3.00 4.51 -19.08
CA GLU A 19 2.04 4.01 -18.09
C GLU A 19 0.69 3.68 -18.76
N LEU A 20 0.24 4.57 -19.65
CA LEU A 20 -0.98 4.39 -20.43
C LEU A 20 -0.84 3.19 -21.38
N GLN A 21 0.34 3.03 -22.00
CA GLN A 21 0.66 1.87 -22.81
C GLN A 21 0.57 0.55 -22.02
N LYS A 22 1.02 0.52 -20.76
CA LYS A 22 0.91 -0.65 -19.89
C LYS A 22 -0.54 -0.96 -19.53
N GLN A 23 -1.34 0.06 -19.24
CA GLN A 23 -2.76 -0.11 -18.91
C GLN A 23 -3.54 -0.67 -20.10
N VAL A 24 -3.30 -0.15 -21.31
CA VAL A 24 -3.89 -0.69 -22.55
C VAL A 24 -3.47 -2.14 -22.76
N LYS A 25 -2.18 -2.47 -22.58
CA LYS A 25 -1.70 -3.87 -22.66
C LYS A 25 -2.35 -4.79 -21.63
N ASN A 26 -2.52 -4.32 -20.40
CA ASN A 26 -3.15 -5.09 -19.34
C ASN A 26 -4.61 -5.40 -19.69
N ILE A 27 -5.38 -4.41 -20.13
CA ILE A 27 -6.78 -4.59 -20.54
C ILE A 27 -6.92 -5.57 -21.70
N ILE A 28 -6.04 -5.47 -22.70
CA ILE A 28 -6.03 -6.42 -23.83
C ILE A 28 -5.70 -7.84 -23.35
N SER A 29 -4.72 -7.98 -22.44
CA SER A 29 -4.31 -9.27 -21.90
C SER A 29 -5.36 -9.90 -20.98
N GLU A 30 -6.08 -9.08 -20.21
CA GLU A 30 -7.14 -9.53 -19.29
C GLU A 30 -8.39 -9.91 -20.09
N HIS A 31 -8.76 -9.13 -21.12
CA HIS A 31 -9.83 -9.50 -22.04
C HIS A 31 -9.53 -10.82 -22.78
N GLY A 32 -8.27 -11.08 -23.15
CA GLY A 32 -7.86 -12.34 -23.77
C GLY A 32 -7.91 -13.55 -22.82
N LYS A 33 -7.83 -13.33 -21.51
CA LYS A 33 -7.85 -14.37 -20.47
C LYS A 33 -9.23 -14.54 -19.81
N ALA A 34 -10.15 -13.61 -20.01
CA ALA A 34 -11.47 -13.64 -19.39
C ALA A 34 -12.33 -14.76 -19.99
N GLU A 35 -12.88 -15.62 -19.13
CA GLU A 35 -13.85 -16.66 -19.49
C GLU A 35 -15.19 -16.01 -19.91
N ASP A 36 -15.62 -14.96 -19.19
CA ASP A 36 -16.86 -14.22 -19.44
C ASP A 36 -16.60 -12.81 -20.01
N LYS A 37 -16.45 -12.71 -21.33
CA LYS A 37 -16.18 -11.44 -22.04
C LYS A 37 -17.27 -10.39 -21.83
N ALA A 38 -18.54 -10.80 -21.76
CA ALA A 38 -19.67 -9.89 -21.57
C ALA A 38 -19.75 -9.29 -20.16
N PHE A 39 -19.22 -10.00 -19.15
CA PHE A 39 -19.11 -9.49 -17.79
C PHE A 39 -17.93 -8.51 -17.68
N PHE A 40 -16.80 -8.89 -18.28
CA PHE A 40 -15.60 -8.05 -18.38
C PHE A 40 -15.89 -6.70 -19.05
N GLU A 41 -16.60 -6.71 -20.18
CA GLU A 41 -17.02 -5.50 -20.89
C GLU A 41 -17.83 -4.56 -20.00
N LYS A 42 -18.78 -5.08 -19.20
CA LYS A 42 -19.63 -4.26 -18.33
C LYS A 42 -18.90 -3.66 -17.14
N GLU A 43 -18.02 -4.44 -16.51
CA GLU A 43 -17.30 -4.00 -15.31
C GLU A 43 -16.19 -3.01 -15.66
N LEU A 44 -15.46 -3.26 -16.75
CA LEU A 44 -14.37 -2.39 -17.19
C LEU A 44 -14.80 -1.26 -18.13
N GLN A 45 -16.07 -1.16 -18.54
CA GLN A 45 -16.55 -0.12 -19.46
C GLN A 45 -16.11 1.29 -19.05
N SER A 46 -16.23 1.61 -17.76
CA SER A 46 -15.80 2.91 -17.20
C SER A 46 -14.29 3.16 -17.33
N SER A 47 -13.48 2.11 -17.21
CA SER A 47 -12.02 2.19 -17.37
C SER A 47 -11.60 2.26 -18.84
N ILE A 48 -12.33 1.57 -19.72
CA ILE A 48 -12.13 1.60 -21.17
C ILE A 48 -12.44 2.98 -21.72
N ASP A 49 -13.57 3.58 -21.31
CA ASP A 49 -13.97 4.91 -21.71
C ASP A 49 -12.94 5.97 -21.29
N THR A 50 -12.47 5.90 -20.03
CA THR A 50 -11.47 6.86 -19.52
C THR A 50 -10.11 6.71 -20.20
N ILE A 51 -9.65 5.48 -20.44
CA ILE A 51 -8.39 5.25 -21.15
C ILE A 51 -8.50 5.70 -22.60
N TYR A 52 -9.62 5.44 -23.28
CA TYR A 52 -9.83 5.88 -24.65
C TYR A 52 -9.85 7.41 -24.78
N GLU A 53 -10.50 8.10 -23.85
CA GLU A 53 -10.45 9.57 -23.78
C GLU A 53 -9.04 10.10 -23.55
N LEU A 54 -8.27 9.46 -22.67
CA LEU A 54 -6.89 9.83 -22.42
C LEU A 54 -6.00 9.59 -23.64
N VAL A 55 -6.16 8.46 -24.35
CA VAL A 55 -5.46 8.19 -25.62
C VAL A 55 -5.79 9.27 -26.64
N LYS A 56 -7.07 9.65 -26.78
CA LYS A 56 -7.51 10.68 -27.73
C LYS A 56 -6.86 12.05 -27.47
N VAL A 57 -6.63 12.39 -26.20
CA VAL A 57 -6.00 13.66 -25.80
C VAL A 57 -4.48 13.62 -25.95
N THR A 58 -3.85 12.49 -25.62
CA THR A 58 -2.38 12.37 -25.53
C THR A 58 -1.72 11.89 -26.81
N SER A 59 -2.41 11.07 -27.60
CA SER A 59 -1.85 10.40 -28.78
C SER A 59 -2.93 10.16 -29.85
N PRO A 60 -3.44 11.22 -30.50
CA PRO A 60 -4.42 11.10 -31.58
C PRO A 60 -3.87 10.26 -32.75
N ASP A 61 -2.55 10.27 -32.96
CA ASP A 61 -1.85 9.48 -34.00
C ASP A 61 -1.99 7.96 -33.80
N ALA A 62 -2.37 7.50 -32.60
CA ALA A 62 -2.60 6.09 -32.28
C ALA A 62 -3.98 5.58 -32.71
N LEU A 63 -4.90 6.49 -33.09
CA LEU A 63 -6.25 6.17 -33.57
C LEU A 63 -6.30 5.94 -35.09
N ASP A 64 -5.29 6.41 -35.82
CA ASP A 64 -5.18 6.26 -37.27
C ASP A 64 -4.40 4.98 -37.63
N VAL A 65 -5.08 3.83 -37.53
CA VAL A 65 -4.53 2.54 -37.96
C VAL A 65 -5.53 1.84 -38.86
N LYS A 66 -5.23 1.84 -40.17
CA LYS A 66 -5.85 0.95 -41.15
C LYS A 66 -5.48 -0.50 -40.79
N PRO A 67 -6.38 -1.47 -40.97
CA PRO A 67 -6.19 -2.83 -40.47
C PRO A 67 -5.05 -3.54 -41.20
N GLN A 68 -4.04 -3.99 -40.46
CA GLN A 68 -3.07 -4.98 -40.93
C GLN A 68 -2.85 -6.08 -39.87
N GLU A 69 -3.37 -7.25 -40.27
CA GLU A 69 -3.03 -8.65 -40.02
C GLU A 69 -1.96 -9.03 -38.96
N SER A 70 -2.39 -9.99 -38.14
CA SER A 70 -1.68 -10.83 -37.16
C SER A 70 -0.70 -11.86 -37.81
N PRO A 71 -0.02 -12.78 -37.09
CA PRO A 71 0.81 -12.68 -35.86
C PRO A 71 2.00 -13.68 -35.92
N CYS A 72 3.24 -13.33 -36.27
CA CYS A 72 4.41 -14.24 -36.08
C CYS A 72 5.74 -13.51 -36.34
N ALA A 73 6.44 -13.08 -35.28
CA ALA A 73 7.91 -13.01 -35.26
C ALA A 73 8.39 -12.70 -33.83
N ASP A 74 9.07 -13.66 -33.24
CA ASP A 74 9.72 -13.62 -31.93
C ASP A 74 10.93 -12.66 -31.89
N PRO A 75 11.42 -12.30 -30.68
CA PRO A 75 12.07 -11.03 -30.40
C PRO A 75 13.60 -11.08 -30.55
N GLU A 76 14.18 -10.05 -31.14
CA GLU A 76 15.64 -9.86 -31.15
C GLU A 76 16.06 -8.72 -30.20
N GLU A 77 17.03 -9.07 -29.34
CA GLU A 77 17.64 -8.26 -28.30
C GLU A 77 18.24 -6.96 -28.85
N GLN A 78 18.18 -5.87 -28.07
CA GLN A 78 19.30 -4.93 -28.01
C GLN A 78 19.32 -4.02 -26.76
N LYS A 79 20.54 -3.88 -26.24
CA LYS A 79 20.96 -3.39 -24.92
C LYS A 79 20.88 -1.85 -24.74
N PRO A 80 20.85 -1.37 -23.47
CA PRO A 80 20.71 0.04 -23.13
C PRO A 80 22.03 0.84 -23.21
N LYS A 81 21.95 2.11 -23.63
CA LYS A 81 23.02 3.11 -23.45
C LYS A 81 22.62 4.13 -22.36
N PRO A 82 23.42 4.35 -21.30
CA PRO A 82 23.23 5.46 -20.38
C PRO A 82 24.23 6.60 -20.67
N LYS A 83 23.77 7.85 -20.60
CA LYS A 83 24.64 9.03 -20.40
C LYS A 83 24.05 9.90 -19.30
N ARG A 84 24.67 9.92 -18.11
CA ARG A 84 24.44 10.94 -17.08
C ARG A 84 25.75 11.65 -16.71
N LYS A 85 25.60 12.96 -16.54
CA LYS A 85 26.62 14.00 -16.41
C LYS A 85 27.43 13.88 -15.11
N LYS A 86 28.70 14.29 -15.20
CA LYS A 86 29.70 14.34 -14.13
C LYS A 86 29.42 15.50 -13.17
N THR A 87 29.33 15.23 -11.87
CA THR A 87 29.48 16.24 -10.80
C THR A 87 30.64 15.84 -9.90
N LYS A 88 31.63 16.72 -9.78
CA LYS A 88 32.84 16.56 -8.97
C LYS A 88 32.47 16.61 -7.48
N VAL A 89 32.86 15.59 -6.71
CA VAL A 89 32.82 15.61 -5.24
C VAL A 89 34.19 15.22 -4.68
N LYS A 90 34.55 15.94 -3.62
CA LYS A 90 35.89 16.20 -3.05
C LYS A 90 36.59 14.95 -2.49
N LYS A 91 37.92 14.97 -2.56
CA LYS A 91 38.87 14.02 -1.93
C LYS A 91 38.47 13.74 -0.47
N LYS A 92 38.19 12.47 -0.17
CA LYS A 92 38.22 11.93 1.20
C LYS A 92 39.41 10.98 1.34
N VAL A 93 40.12 11.17 2.43
CA VAL A 93 41.29 10.43 2.89
C VAL A 93 41.00 8.93 2.90
N LYS A 94 41.85 8.13 2.26
CA LYS A 94 41.77 6.67 2.26
C LYS A 94 42.19 6.16 3.64
N LYS A 95 41.22 5.73 4.45
CA LYS A 95 41.49 4.82 5.56
C LYS A 95 41.57 3.42 4.96
N GLU A 96 42.73 2.80 5.03
CA GLU A 96 42.94 1.43 4.59
C GLU A 96 42.01 0.54 5.42
N THR A 97 41.00 -0.02 4.75
CA THR A 97 40.19 -1.09 5.34
C THR A 97 40.95 -2.38 5.07
N PRO A 98 41.21 -3.20 6.10
CA PRO A 98 41.81 -4.51 5.88
C PRO A 98 40.88 -5.29 4.95
N LYS A 99 41.45 -5.90 3.91
CA LYS A 99 40.71 -6.76 2.97
C LYS A 99 40.25 -7.99 3.74
N THR A 100 39.05 -7.95 4.30
CA THR A 100 38.42 -9.14 4.86
C THR A 100 38.25 -10.15 3.73
N THR A 101 38.78 -11.36 3.92
CA THR A 101 38.54 -12.42 2.95
C THR A 101 37.07 -12.86 3.04
N LYS A 102 36.55 -13.46 1.96
CA LYS A 102 35.16 -13.95 1.96
C LYS A 102 34.91 -15.00 3.05
N ALA A 103 35.95 -15.73 3.47
CA ALA A 103 35.91 -16.68 4.57
C ALA A 103 35.72 -15.97 5.93
N ASP A 104 36.50 -14.93 6.22
CA ASP A 104 36.35 -14.14 7.45
C ASP A 104 34.96 -13.50 7.56
N ALA A 105 34.39 -13.06 6.44
CA ALA A 105 33.03 -12.49 6.40
C ALA A 105 31.95 -13.53 6.69
N LEU A 106 32.14 -14.77 6.23
CA LEU A 106 31.22 -15.88 6.48
C LEU A 106 31.31 -16.36 7.94
N GLU A 107 32.51 -16.52 8.48
CA GLU A 107 32.72 -16.88 9.89
C GLU A 107 32.18 -15.82 10.85
N MET A 108 32.37 -14.53 10.51
CA MET A 108 31.77 -13.42 11.26
C MET A 108 30.24 -13.41 11.13
N SER A 109 29.69 -13.84 10.00
CA SER A 109 28.22 -13.97 9.85
C SER A 109 27.65 -15.11 10.70
N GLU A 110 28.38 -16.23 10.85
CA GLU A 110 27.98 -17.33 11.72
C GLU A 110 28.06 -16.95 13.20
N SER A 111 29.11 -16.24 13.61
CA SER A 111 29.26 -15.78 14.99
C SER A 111 28.20 -14.73 15.36
N LEU A 112 27.88 -13.81 14.44
CA LEU A 112 26.77 -12.87 14.60
C LEU A 112 25.42 -13.59 14.71
N GLN A 113 25.18 -14.64 13.90
CA GLN A 113 23.96 -15.44 13.99
C GLN A 113 23.86 -16.20 15.32
N ARG A 114 24.98 -16.72 15.86
CA ARG A 114 25.02 -17.35 17.19
C ARG A 114 24.67 -16.34 18.28
N CYS A 115 25.28 -15.15 18.22
CA CYS A 115 24.99 -14.05 19.15
C CYS A 115 23.52 -13.61 19.09
N ASP A 116 22.92 -13.51 17.90
CA ASP A 116 21.49 -13.22 17.73
C ASP A 116 20.57 -14.29 18.34
N ARG A 117 20.96 -15.57 18.23
CA ARG A 117 20.21 -16.68 18.85
C ARG A 117 20.29 -16.61 20.37
N GLU A 118 21.46 -16.35 20.93
CA GLU A 118 21.67 -16.17 22.37
C GLU A 118 20.89 -14.95 22.89
N LEU A 119 20.92 -13.82 22.18
CA LEU A 119 20.14 -12.64 22.54
C LEU A 119 18.62 -12.91 22.50
N LYS A 120 18.14 -13.68 21.53
CA LYS A 120 16.73 -14.08 21.44
C LYS A 120 16.34 -15.00 22.60
N ALA A 121 17.18 -15.98 22.95
CA ALA A 121 16.97 -16.87 24.08
C ALA A 121 16.92 -16.09 25.40
N PHE A 122 17.89 -15.22 25.64
CA PHE A 122 17.95 -14.37 26.84
C PHE A 122 16.73 -13.43 26.95
N ARG A 123 16.30 -12.82 25.84
CA ARG A 123 15.08 -11.98 25.81
C ARG A 123 13.82 -12.81 26.05
N ALA A 124 13.75 -14.05 25.56
CA ALA A 124 12.62 -14.93 25.79
C ALA A 124 12.53 -15.33 27.27
N GLU A 125 13.65 -15.64 27.91
CA GLU A 125 13.73 -15.90 29.35
C GLU A 125 13.32 -14.69 30.18
N ARG A 126 13.81 -13.49 29.85
CA ARG A 126 13.36 -12.26 30.51
C ARG A 126 11.85 -12.01 30.34
N ARG A 127 11.28 -12.32 29.17
CA ARG A 127 9.83 -12.17 28.93
C ARG A 127 8.98 -13.14 29.75
N LYS A 128 9.53 -14.29 30.18
CA LYS A 128 8.84 -15.23 31.09
C LYS A 128 8.74 -14.68 32.51
N LEU A 129 9.74 -13.90 32.94
CA LEU A 129 9.79 -13.27 34.28
C LEU A 129 8.96 -11.99 34.36
N LEU A 130 8.77 -11.29 33.23
CA LEU A 130 7.91 -10.12 33.15
C LEU A 130 6.43 -10.54 33.13
N PRO A 131 5.52 -9.77 33.78
CA PRO A 131 4.10 -10.02 33.65
C PRO A 131 3.70 -9.96 32.17
N GLN A 132 3.09 -11.04 31.67
CA GLN A 132 2.62 -11.08 30.30
C GLN A 132 1.54 -10.01 30.13
N LYS A 133 1.73 -9.12 29.16
CA LYS A 133 0.70 -8.15 28.80
C LYS A 133 -0.55 -8.94 28.37
N PRO A 134 -1.74 -8.53 28.80
CA PRO A 134 -2.97 -9.18 28.36
C PRO A 134 -3.05 -9.15 26.83
N PRO A 135 -3.61 -10.19 26.20
CA PRO A 135 -3.80 -10.20 24.76
C PRO A 135 -4.64 -8.99 24.35
N PRO A 136 -4.35 -8.35 23.21
CA PRO A 136 -5.06 -7.15 22.80
C PRO A 136 -6.54 -7.46 22.63
N THR A 137 -7.35 -6.63 23.27
CA THR A 137 -8.80 -6.70 23.14
C THR A 137 -9.21 -6.53 21.66
N ARG A 138 -10.40 -7.01 21.29
CA ARG A 138 -10.91 -6.85 19.92
C ARG A 138 -10.92 -5.38 19.51
N TYR A 139 -11.28 -4.49 20.43
CA TYR A 139 -11.25 -3.04 20.23
C TYR A 139 -9.84 -2.51 19.96
N GLU A 140 -8.84 -2.93 20.73
CA GLU A 140 -7.45 -2.52 20.50
C GLU A 140 -6.93 -2.97 19.13
N ARG A 141 -7.32 -4.15 18.66
CA ARG A 141 -6.97 -4.62 17.30
C ARG A 141 -7.56 -3.70 16.22
N ILE A 142 -8.84 -3.36 16.38
CA ILE A 142 -9.55 -2.44 15.47
C ILE A 142 -8.92 -1.05 15.50
N LYS A 143 -8.65 -0.51 16.69
CA LYS A 143 -8.00 0.80 16.87
C LYS A 143 -6.63 0.84 16.20
N LYS A 144 -5.83 -0.23 16.30
CA LYS A 144 -4.54 -0.32 15.61
C LYS A 144 -4.67 -0.30 14.09
N HIS A 145 -5.68 -0.97 13.53
CA HIS A 145 -5.93 -0.93 12.07
C HIS A 145 -6.31 0.48 11.62
N ILE A 146 -7.19 1.15 12.36
CA ILE A 146 -7.59 2.54 12.13
C ILE A 146 -6.37 3.49 12.17
N LEU A 147 -5.49 3.35 13.18
CA LEU A 147 -4.26 4.13 13.27
C LEU A 147 -3.29 3.82 12.11
N GLY A 148 -3.22 2.56 11.66
CA GLY A 148 -2.46 2.16 10.49
C GLY A 148 -2.94 2.88 9.23
N LEU A 149 -4.27 2.94 9.01
CA LEU A 149 -4.89 3.67 7.90
C LEU A 149 -4.61 5.18 7.96
N ALA A 150 -4.62 5.77 9.16
CA ALA A 150 -4.26 7.18 9.33
C ALA A 150 -2.78 7.45 8.97
N ASN A 151 -1.88 6.48 9.20
CA ASN A 151 -0.47 6.60 8.86
C ASN A 151 -0.17 6.38 7.36
N LEU A 152 -1.12 5.85 6.60
CA LEU A 152 -1.03 5.73 5.14
C LEU A 152 -1.25 7.08 4.40
N ILE A 153 -1.61 8.15 5.12
CA ILE A 153 -1.68 9.50 4.56
C ILE A 153 -0.27 9.91 4.11
N PRO A 154 -0.05 10.19 2.81
CA PRO A 154 1.25 10.57 2.30
C PRO A 154 1.78 11.81 3.04
N PRO A 155 3.08 11.89 3.34
CA PRO A 155 3.65 13.00 4.11
C PRO A 155 3.42 14.38 3.46
N LYS A 156 3.29 14.42 2.13
CA LYS A 156 3.01 15.64 1.37
C LYS A 156 1.60 16.19 1.57
N LEU A 157 0.64 15.31 1.88
CA LEU A 157 -0.78 15.62 2.07
C LEU A 157 -1.15 15.70 3.56
N LYS A 158 -0.15 15.64 4.45
CA LYS A 158 -0.38 15.74 5.89
C LYS A 158 -0.87 17.11 6.30
N ASP A 159 -0.49 18.17 5.59
CA ASP A 159 -0.83 19.54 5.98
C ASP A 159 -2.07 20.08 5.24
N ASP A 160 -2.58 19.33 4.25
CA ASP A 160 -3.79 19.70 3.50
C ASP A 160 -5.04 19.50 4.36
N LEU A 161 -5.61 20.62 4.80
CA LEU A 161 -6.79 20.67 5.68
C LEU A 161 -8.00 19.92 5.11
N GLU A 162 -8.21 19.97 3.79
CA GLU A 162 -9.34 19.30 3.14
C GLU A 162 -9.17 17.78 3.17
N THR A 163 -7.98 17.30 2.78
CA THR A 163 -7.61 15.88 2.80
C THR A 163 -7.69 15.32 4.21
N GLN A 164 -7.23 16.07 5.22
CA GLN A 164 -7.37 15.68 6.62
C GLN A 164 -8.84 15.54 7.04
N ARG A 165 -9.70 16.51 6.67
CA ARG A 165 -11.14 16.48 7.02
C ARG A 165 -11.85 15.29 6.40
N VAL A 166 -11.62 15.03 5.11
CA VAL A 166 -12.20 13.89 4.40
C VAL A 166 -11.72 12.58 5.01
N THR A 167 -10.41 12.45 5.24
CA THR A 167 -9.83 11.23 5.81
C THR A 167 -10.35 10.98 7.23
N LYS A 168 -10.43 12.03 8.07
CA LYS A 168 -11.01 11.95 9.41
C LYS A 168 -12.48 11.52 9.37
N LYS A 169 -13.26 12.03 8.42
CA LYS A 169 -14.68 11.65 8.24
C LYS A 169 -14.82 10.18 7.88
N ILE A 170 -14.02 9.68 6.94
CA ILE A 170 -13.98 8.26 6.56
C ILE A 170 -13.55 7.39 7.74
N LEU A 171 -12.52 7.82 8.48
CA LEU A 171 -12.01 7.11 9.65
C LEU A 171 -13.05 7.00 10.77
N MET A 172 -13.78 8.09 11.04
CA MET A 172 -14.84 8.08 12.04
C MET A 172 -16.06 7.27 11.61
N LYS A 173 -16.41 7.30 10.31
CA LYS A 173 -17.49 6.47 9.75
C LYS A 173 -17.15 4.99 9.89
N THR A 174 -15.97 4.58 9.39
CA THR A 174 -15.49 3.20 9.51
C THR A 174 -15.37 2.75 10.97
N HIS A 175 -14.92 3.62 11.88
CA HIS A 175 -14.92 3.33 13.31
C HIS A 175 -16.33 3.04 13.85
N ARG A 176 -17.32 3.89 13.54
CA ARG A 176 -18.72 3.67 13.94
C ARG A 176 -19.29 2.38 13.34
N ASP A 177 -19.02 2.13 12.06
CA ASP A 177 -19.46 0.92 11.37
C ASP A 177 -18.83 -0.33 11.99
N LEU A 178 -17.55 -0.28 12.37
CA LEU A 178 -16.87 -1.35 13.10
C LEU A 178 -17.50 -1.59 14.48
N LEU A 179 -17.80 -0.52 15.23
CA LEU A 179 -18.48 -0.65 16.52
C LEU A 179 -19.88 -1.26 16.38
N ASN A 180 -20.63 -0.85 15.34
CA ASN A 180 -21.96 -1.40 15.05
C ASN A 180 -21.91 -2.86 14.59
N ASN A 181 -21.05 -3.18 13.63
CA ASN A 181 -20.88 -4.54 13.09
C ASN A 181 -20.46 -5.54 14.17
N PHE A 182 -19.61 -5.11 15.08
CA PHE A 182 -19.20 -5.94 16.21
C PHE A 182 -20.15 -5.87 17.41
N LYS A 183 -21.31 -5.23 17.25
CA LYS A 183 -22.31 -5.06 18.31
C LYS A 183 -21.75 -4.38 19.56
N MET A 184 -20.61 -3.69 19.45
CA MET A 184 -19.93 -2.96 20.53
C MET A 184 -20.73 -1.73 20.97
N THR A 185 -21.54 -1.15 20.09
CA THR A 185 -22.52 -0.10 20.44
C THR A 185 -23.72 -0.65 21.22
N SER A 186 -24.09 -1.91 20.97
CA SER A 186 -25.17 -2.62 21.65
C SER A 186 -24.71 -3.45 22.85
N LEU A 187 -23.43 -3.40 23.22
CA LEU A 187 -22.95 -3.96 24.49
C LEU A 187 -23.48 -3.09 25.63
N ARG A 188 -24.77 -3.26 25.94
CA ARG A 188 -25.36 -3.15 27.29
C ARG A 188 -24.67 -4.06 28.31
N SER A 189 -23.60 -4.78 27.94
CA SER A 189 -22.78 -5.62 28.81
C SER A 189 -21.59 -4.86 29.41
N VAL A 190 -21.82 -3.60 29.78
CA VAL A 190 -20.85 -2.78 30.49
C VAL A 190 -21.41 -2.49 31.89
N LYS A 191 -21.81 -3.54 32.62
CA LYS A 191 -22.13 -3.36 34.04
C LYS A 191 -20.91 -2.84 34.82
N ARG A 192 -19.70 -3.25 34.41
CA ARG A 192 -18.44 -2.77 35.01
C ARG A 192 -18.17 -1.30 34.69
N ASP A 193 -18.06 -0.91 33.41
CA ASP A 193 -17.73 0.49 33.11
C ASP A 193 -18.90 1.45 33.42
N GLN A 194 -20.17 1.01 33.49
CA GLN A 194 -21.27 1.84 34.01
C GLN A 194 -21.13 2.12 35.50
N ASN A 195 -20.70 1.12 36.29
CA ASN A 195 -20.43 1.30 37.71
C ASN A 195 -19.20 2.22 37.91
N GLU A 196 -18.13 2.02 37.14
CA GLU A 196 -16.95 2.91 37.21
C GLU A 196 -17.28 4.35 36.81
N ILE A 197 -18.21 4.55 35.87
CA ILE A 197 -18.68 5.89 35.49
C ILE A 197 -19.51 6.49 36.63
N LYS A 198 -20.46 5.74 37.21
CA LYS A 198 -21.27 6.20 38.36
C LYS A 198 -20.41 6.57 39.57
N GLU A 199 -19.49 5.71 39.98
CA GLU A 199 -18.58 5.96 41.09
C GLU A 199 -17.70 7.21 40.88
N LYS A 200 -17.36 7.53 39.61
CA LYS A 200 -16.61 8.75 39.30
C LYS A 200 -17.49 10.00 39.39
N TYR A 201 -18.76 9.91 39.01
CA TYR A 201 -19.71 11.02 39.14
C TYR A 201 -20.06 11.28 40.61
N GLU A 202 -20.33 10.24 41.40
CA GLU A 202 -20.60 10.36 42.85
C GLU A 202 -19.43 11.02 43.58
N LYS A 203 -18.18 10.64 43.28
CA LYS A 203 -16.98 11.28 43.84
C LYS A 203 -16.78 12.74 43.42
N ILE A 204 -17.40 13.17 42.31
CA ILE A 204 -17.36 14.57 41.88
C ILE A 204 -18.47 15.35 42.62
N GLU A 205 -19.65 14.76 42.77
CA GLU A 205 -20.76 15.34 43.55
C GLU A 205 -20.36 15.51 45.02
N GLU A 206 -19.79 14.49 45.66
CA GLU A 206 -19.27 14.58 47.04
C GLU A 206 -18.20 15.68 47.22
N LYS A 207 -17.44 15.99 46.17
CA LYS A 207 -16.43 17.07 46.18
C LYS A 207 -17.00 18.44 45.88
N LEU A 208 -18.19 18.51 45.29
CA LEU A 208 -18.92 19.75 45.03
C LEU A 208 -19.87 20.09 46.18
N GLU A 209 -20.32 19.08 46.93
CA GLU A 209 -21.15 19.21 48.12
C GLU A 209 -20.33 19.44 49.41
N ALA A 210 -19.01 19.22 49.39
CA ALA A 210 -18.06 19.54 50.46
C ALA A 210 -17.40 20.91 50.25
#